data_AF-A0A4Q2XJG5-F1
#
_entry.id   AF-A0A4Q2XJG5-F1
#
_cell.length_a   1.000
_cell.length_b   1.000
_cell.length_c   1.000
_cell.angle_alpha   90.00
_cell.angle_beta   90.00
_cell.angle_gamma   90.00
#
_symmetry.space_group_name_H-M   'P 1'
#
loop_
_entity.id
_entity.type
_entity.pdbx_description
1 polymer ?
#
loop_
_entity_poly.entity_id
_entity_poly.type
_entity_poly.pdbx_seq_one_letter_code
_entity_poly.pdbx_strand_id
1 'polypeptide(L)'
;AAATVTRLRGASEAKSALITRLLPEVSAPGDAAAGKALFAACAVCHVYKGEGANIGPVLEGMGVHGVESLLTHIIDPNREVEPSFHVWNVTTTDGSSVSGFISRETADSLFVRHAGGEVEVPREKIANKVDTGRSLMPEGFEALGGTGLRDLVAYLRSGEQRFHSLSFGKAATADGSRGVYMAADVSGDRVGIRKYGLVEERGIPFQLVDPAISGKSVIVLKGGARGDALSNTMPMRVEIPVNQAAGRLHLLGAVAGWGFPAVVERIPLVKIEIVHNDGTSEMIVLTNGVEIADHVAGVDVAGSARTALADHGQVRYLWRDLEKPTVPIEKIIISSTASAPAPMIAAITLESPAKDGSMPPAPSEGGPSASK
;
A
#
# COMPACT_ATOMS: atom_id res chain seq x y z
N ALA A 1 2.14 24.23 31.89
CA ALA A 1 1.62 24.05 30.52
C ALA A 1 2.74 24.07 29.46
N ALA A 2 3.48 25.17 29.29
CA ALA A 2 4.51 25.29 28.23
C ALA A 2 5.62 24.21 28.30
N ALA A 3 6.21 23.95 29.46
CA ALA A 3 7.25 22.92 29.61
C ALA A 3 6.75 21.49 29.32
N THR A 4 5.48 21.20 29.63
CA THR A 4 4.84 19.91 29.34
C THR A 4 4.59 19.75 27.84
N VAL A 5 4.09 20.81 27.19
CA VAL A 5 3.88 20.84 25.72
C VAL A 5 5.21 20.72 24.98
N THR A 6 6.27 21.40 25.43
CA THR A 6 7.62 21.28 24.84
C THR A 6 8.19 19.88 25.02
N ARG A 7 7.98 19.23 26.18
CA ARG A 7 8.43 17.85 26.42
C ARG A 7 7.69 16.82 25.56
N LEU A 8 6.37 16.97 25.41
CA LEU A 8 5.55 16.10 24.56
C LEU A 8 5.92 16.28 23.07
N ARG A 9 6.14 17.51 22.62
CA ARG A 9 6.66 17.80 21.28
C ARG A 9 8.04 17.17 21.05
N GLY A 10 8.97 17.34 22.00
CA GLY A 10 10.29 16.72 21.90
C GLY A 10 10.27 15.19 21.85
N ALA A 11 9.35 14.55 22.57
CA ALA A 11 9.15 13.10 22.51
C ALA A 11 8.58 12.66 21.13
N SER A 12 7.60 13.39 20.60
CA SER A 12 7.03 13.15 19.26
C SER A 12 8.05 13.37 18.15
N GLU A 13 8.91 14.39 18.26
CA GLU A 13 9.99 14.68 17.31
C GLU A 13 11.06 13.58 17.34
N ALA A 14 11.44 13.12 18.54
CA ALA A 14 12.38 12.00 18.69
C ALA A 14 11.83 10.69 18.11
N LYS A 15 10.55 10.38 18.33
CA LYS A 15 9.88 9.22 17.74
C LYS A 15 9.79 9.33 16.22
N SER A 16 9.50 10.52 15.69
CA SER A 16 9.48 10.76 14.24
C SER A 16 10.87 10.58 13.61
N ALA A 17 11.92 11.11 14.24
CA ALA A 17 13.30 10.91 13.78
C ALA A 17 13.70 9.42 13.82
N LEU A 18 13.26 8.69 14.84
CA LEU A 18 13.49 7.25 14.96
C LEU A 18 12.77 6.45 13.87
N ILE A 19 11.49 6.75 13.61
CA ILE A 19 10.72 6.14 12.52
C ILE A 19 11.43 6.39 11.19
N THR A 20 11.79 7.63 10.88
CA THR A 20 12.53 7.97 9.64
C THR A 20 13.85 7.21 9.53
N ARG A 21 14.58 7.03 10.63
CA ARG A 21 15.85 6.28 10.65
C ARG A 21 15.64 4.79 10.39
N LEU A 22 14.60 4.20 10.97
CA LEU A 22 14.32 2.76 10.87
C LEU A 22 13.57 2.39 9.59
N LEU A 23 12.81 3.31 9.01
CA LEU A 23 11.92 3.06 7.88
C LEU A 23 12.63 2.39 6.68
N PRO A 24 13.86 2.76 6.27
CA PRO A 24 14.56 2.07 5.20
C PRO A 24 14.84 0.60 5.51
N GLU A 25 15.22 0.27 6.76
CA GLU A 25 15.49 -1.10 7.19
C GLU A 25 14.18 -1.90 7.33
N VAL A 26 13.15 -1.29 7.92
CA VAL A 26 11.84 -1.94 8.12
C VAL A 26 11.07 -2.12 6.82
N SER A 27 11.31 -1.28 5.82
CA SER A 27 10.75 -1.43 4.47
C SER A 27 11.44 -2.52 3.65
N ALA A 28 12.57 -3.04 4.12
CA ALA A 28 13.26 -4.14 3.49
C ALA A 28 12.53 -5.48 3.72
N PRO A 29 12.83 -6.51 2.93
CA PRO A 29 12.46 -7.89 3.18
C PRO A 29 12.49 -8.36 4.64
N GLY A 30 11.34 -8.75 5.20
CA GLY A 30 11.26 -9.35 6.54
C GLY A 30 10.91 -10.84 6.51
N ASP A 31 11.32 -11.57 7.55
CA ASP A 31 10.94 -12.96 7.79
C ASP A 31 9.60 -13.00 8.55
N ALA A 32 8.53 -13.43 7.86
CA ALA A 32 7.20 -13.51 8.46
C ALA A 32 7.08 -14.61 9.54
N ALA A 33 7.91 -15.66 9.50
CA ALA A 33 7.93 -16.68 10.54
C ALA A 33 8.59 -16.15 11.81
N ALA A 34 9.72 -15.43 11.68
CA ALA A 34 10.33 -14.71 12.79
C ALA A 34 9.38 -13.63 13.34
N GLY A 35 8.71 -12.90 12.45
CA GLY A 35 7.69 -11.92 12.80
C GLY A 35 6.50 -12.51 13.57
N LYS A 36 6.06 -13.73 13.23
CA LYS A 36 5.02 -14.44 13.99
C LYS A 36 5.45 -14.67 15.44
N ALA A 37 6.72 -15.04 15.67
CA ALA A 37 7.23 -15.22 17.02
C ALA A 37 7.23 -13.90 17.81
N LEU A 38 7.60 -12.78 17.16
CA LEU A 38 7.58 -11.44 17.76
C LEU A 38 6.15 -10.95 18.04
N PHE A 39 5.18 -11.34 17.21
CA PHE A 39 3.77 -11.01 17.39
C PHE A 39 3.20 -11.52 18.72
N ALA A 40 3.84 -12.49 19.39
CA ALA A 40 3.42 -12.94 20.71
C ALA A 40 3.28 -11.80 21.74
N ALA A 41 4.11 -10.75 21.63
CA ALA A 41 3.99 -9.56 22.49
C ALA A 41 2.75 -8.71 22.15
N CYS A 42 2.34 -8.68 20.88
CA CYS A 42 1.14 -7.99 20.43
C CYS A 42 -0.13 -8.80 20.72
N ALA A 43 -0.04 -10.13 20.65
CA ALA A 43 -1.12 -11.08 20.88
C ALA A 43 -1.67 -11.03 22.33
N VAL A 44 -0.90 -10.46 23.27
CA VAL A 44 -1.37 -10.17 24.63
C VAL A 44 -2.61 -9.28 24.62
N CYS A 45 -2.72 -8.36 23.64
CA CYS A 45 -3.82 -7.42 23.56
C CYS A 45 -4.62 -7.50 22.27
N HIS A 46 -4.02 -7.95 21.16
CA HIS A 46 -4.64 -7.91 19.84
C HIS A 46 -4.95 -9.30 19.31
N VAL A 47 -6.09 -9.43 18.63
CA VAL A 47 -6.40 -10.60 17.81
C VAL A 47 -5.81 -10.39 16.41
N TYR A 48 -5.15 -11.41 15.87
CA TYR A 48 -4.74 -11.48 14.48
C TYR A 48 -4.60 -12.94 14.03
N LYS A 49 -5.15 -13.28 12.86
CA LYS A 49 -5.26 -14.64 12.33
C LYS A 49 -5.90 -15.62 13.33
N GLY A 50 -6.84 -15.14 14.12
CA GLY A 50 -7.51 -15.92 15.17
C GLY A 50 -6.65 -16.25 16.38
N GLU A 51 -5.44 -15.69 16.52
CA GLU A 51 -4.59 -15.80 17.70
C GLU A 51 -4.60 -14.49 18.51
N GLY A 52 -4.53 -14.58 19.84
CA GLY A 52 -4.41 -13.43 20.75
C GLY A 52 -5.65 -13.13 21.59
N ALA A 53 -5.67 -11.97 22.23
CA ALA A 53 -6.73 -11.52 23.12
C ALA A 53 -7.52 -10.33 22.54
N ASN A 54 -8.78 -10.19 22.92
CA ASN A 54 -9.66 -9.10 22.48
C ASN A 54 -9.65 -7.95 23.50
N ILE A 55 -8.47 -7.37 23.74
CA ILE A 55 -8.31 -6.21 24.63
C ILE A 55 -8.20 -4.93 23.79
N GLY A 56 -7.28 -4.90 22.83
CA GLY A 56 -7.17 -3.86 21.82
C GLY A 56 -7.92 -4.22 20.53
N PRO A 57 -7.87 -3.35 19.51
CA PRO A 57 -8.47 -3.60 18.21
C PRO A 57 -8.02 -4.92 17.57
N VAL A 58 -8.93 -5.54 16.83
CA VAL A 58 -8.63 -6.66 15.92
C VAL A 58 -7.72 -6.16 14.80
N LEU A 59 -6.66 -6.90 14.46
CA LEU A 59 -5.64 -6.46 13.50
C LEU A 59 -5.78 -7.09 12.10
N GLU A 60 -6.77 -7.97 11.90
CA GLU A 60 -7.20 -8.40 10.56
C GLU A 60 -7.39 -7.18 9.64
N GLY A 61 -6.87 -7.27 8.42
CA GLY A 61 -6.86 -6.19 7.44
C GLY A 61 -5.77 -5.13 7.62
N MET A 62 -5.12 -4.99 8.79
CA MET A 62 -4.10 -3.95 9.01
C MET A 62 -2.89 -4.05 8.07
N GLY A 63 -2.65 -5.24 7.50
CA GLY A 63 -1.59 -5.47 6.51
C GLY A 63 -1.72 -4.66 5.21
N VAL A 64 -2.89 -4.06 4.92
CA VAL A 64 -3.07 -3.15 3.76
C VAL A 64 -2.38 -1.80 3.95
N HIS A 65 -2.11 -1.41 5.20
CA HIS A 65 -1.45 -0.14 5.49
C HIS A 65 0.02 -0.18 5.07
N GLY A 66 0.54 0.98 4.64
CA GLY A 66 1.95 1.12 4.30
C GLY A 66 2.86 0.84 5.49
N VAL A 67 4.10 0.41 5.22
CA VAL A 67 5.11 0.10 6.24
C VAL A 67 5.30 1.25 7.23
N GLU A 68 5.34 2.49 6.75
CA GLU A 68 5.49 3.67 7.60
C GLU A 68 4.32 3.87 8.57
N SER A 69 3.08 3.63 8.13
CA SER A 69 1.89 3.72 8.98
C SER A 69 1.92 2.64 10.06
N LEU A 70 2.17 1.39 9.68
CA LEU A 70 2.31 0.28 10.64
C LEU A 70 3.43 0.54 11.65
N LEU A 71 4.59 0.97 11.17
CA LEU A 71 5.74 1.30 12.02
C LEU A 71 5.44 2.45 12.98
N THR A 72 4.69 3.45 12.54
CA THR A 72 4.26 4.57 13.37
C THR A 72 3.36 4.11 14.51
N HIS A 73 2.35 3.28 14.24
CA HIS A 73 1.48 2.73 15.28
C HIS A 73 2.24 1.85 16.29
N ILE A 74 3.28 1.14 15.84
CA ILE A 74 4.11 0.29 16.71
C ILE A 74 5.05 1.13 17.60
N ILE A 75 5.74 2.13 17.03
CA ILE A 75 6.78 2.91 17.74
C ILE A 75 6.16 4.03 18.59
N ASP A 76 5.05 4.61 18.12
CA ASP A 76 4.40 5.79 18.69
C ASP A 76 2.88 5.57 18.79
N PRO A 77 2.44 4.63 19.66
CA PRO A 77 1.02 4.29 19.78
C PRO A 77 0.14 5.41 20.35
N ASN A 78 0.74 6.49 20.86
CA ASN A 78 0.04 7.67 21.36
C ASN A 78 -0.12 8.79 20.31
N ARG A 79 0.43 8.62 19.10
CA ARG A 79 0.35 9.63 18.04
C ARG A 79 -1.08 9.92 17.60
N GLU A 80 -1.83 8.85 17.40
CA GLU A 80 -3.22 8.89 16.95
C GLU A 80 -3.94 7.75 17.65
N VAL A 81 -4.69 8.11 18.69
CA VAL A 81 -5.51 7.17 19.46
C VAL A 81 -6.96 7.48 19.12
N GLU A 82 -7.69 6.46 18.67
CA GLU A 82 -9.11 6.62 18.43
C GLU A 82 -9.82 6.84 19.79
N PRO A 83 -10.77 7.79 19.90
CA PRO A 83 -11.36 8.18 21.19
C PRO A 83 -11.98 7.04 22.01
N SER A 84 -12.51 5.99 21.37
CA SER A 84 -13.05 4.82 22.08
C SER A 84 -11.97 3.96 22.75
N PHE A 85 -10.72 4.11 22.35
CA PHE A 85 -9.55 3.44 22.95
C PHE A 85 -8.72 4.35 23.87
N HIS A 86 -9.18 5.57 24.15
CA HIS A 86 -8.56 6.41 25.17
C HIS A 86 -8.60 5.73 26.55
N VAL A 87 -7.49 5.78 27.28
CA VAL A 87 -7.44 5.36 28.68
C VAL A 87 -8.12 6.40 29.56
N TRP A 88 -9.07 5.94 30.36
CA TRP A 88 -9.76 6.67 31.40
C TRP A 88 -9.26 6.24 32.77
N ASN A 89 -8.95 7.22 33.63
CA ASN A 89 -8.73 7.00 35.05
C ASN A 89 -10.04 7.28 35.79
N VAL A 90 -10.67 6.22 36.32
CA VAL A 90 -11.91 6.30 37.08
C VAL A 90 -11.58 6.12 38.56
N THR A 91 -11.92 7.12 39.38
CA THR A 91 -11.78 7.08 40.83
C THR A 91 -13.16 6.88 41.46
N THR A 92 -13.29 5.91 42.33
CA THR A 92 -14.53 5.61 43.03
C THR A 92 -14.65 6.34 44.36
N THR A 93 -15.87 6.45 44.89
CA THR A 93 -16.19 7.15 46.14
C THR A 93 -15.58 6.50 47.39
N ASP A 94 -15.20 5.22 47.32
CA ASP A 94 -14.45 4.50 48.36
C ASP A 94 -12.93 4.68 48.25
N GLY A 95 -12.45 5.47 47.29
CA GLY A 95 -11.04 5.79 47.09
C GLY A 95 -10.28 4.81 46.19
N SER A 96 -10.93 3.76 45.67
CA SER A 96 -10.30 2.88 44.68
C SER A 96 -10.16 3.56 43.30
N SER A 97 -9.28 3.05 42.45
CA SER A 97 -9.14 3.55 41.08
C SER A 97 -8.97 2.42 40.07
N VAL A 98 -9.57 2.63 38.89
CA VAL A 98 -9.46 1.73 37.73
C VAL A 98 -8.99 2.54 36.54
N SER A 99 -8.00 2.02 35.82
CA SER A 99 -7.44 2.62 34.61
C SER A 99 -7.60 1.67 33.43
N GLY A 100 -8.26 2.14 32.38
CA GLY A 100 -8.54 1.37 31.15
C GLY A 100 -9.41 2.17 30.20
N PHE A 101 -9.75 1.62 29.04
CA PHE A 101 -10.68 2.29 28.12
C PHE A 101 -12.11 1.84 28.38
N ILE A 102 -13.10 2.66 28.02
CA ILE A 102 -14.51 2.34 28.23
C ILE A 102 -14.98 1.45 27.07
N SER A 103 -15.11 0.15 27.31
CA SER A 103 -15.53 -0.82 26.30
C SER A 103 -17.04 -0.79 26.06
N ARG A 104 -17.81 -0.42 27.08
CA ARG A 104 -19.27 -0.29 27.05
C ARG A 104 -19.74 0.65 28.15
N GLU A 105 -20.79 1.41 27.87
CA GLU A 105 -21.45 2.30 28.82
C GLU A 105 -22.96 2.04 28.79
N THR A 106 -23.58 1.96 29.97
CA THR A 106 -25.03 1.86 30.14
C THR A 106 -25.56 3.05 30.92
N ALA A 107 -26.87 3.11 31.15
CA ALA A 107 -27.48 4.11 32.02
C ALA A 107 -26.90 4.05 33.45
N ASP A 108 -26.51 2.86 33.93
CA ASP A 108 -26.17 2.63 35.33
C ASP A 108 -24.67 2.39 35.58
N SER A 109 -23.92 1.92 34.58
CA SER A 109 -22.52 1.47 34.76
C SER A 109 -21.59 1.83 33.60
N LEU A 110 -20.30 1.95 33.91
CA LEU A 110 -19.20 1.94 32.94
C LEU A 110 -18.50 0.58 32.98
N PHE A 111 -18.24 -0.01 31.83
CA PHE A 111 -17.40 -1.20 31.70
C PHE A 111 -16.01 -0.74 31.24
N VAL A 112 -15.04 -0.85 32.13
CA VAL A 112 -13.67 -0.40 31.91
C VAL A 112 -12.80 -1.61 31.60
N ARG A 113 -12.27 -1.68 30.39
CA ARG A 113 -11.40 -2.77 29.96
C ARG A 113 -9.93 -2.36 30.09
N HIS A 114 -9.15 -3.25 30.68
CA HIS A 114 -7.72 -3.11 30.90
C HIS A 114 -7.01 -4.45 30.64
N ALA A 115 -5.68 -4.48 30.78
CA ALA A 115 -4.88 -5.68 30.50
C ALA A 115 -5.25 -6.90 31.37
N GLY A 116 -5.91 -6.69 32.51
CA GLY A 116 -6.35 -7.75 33.42
C GLY A 116 -7.79 -8.22 33.21
N GLY A 117 -8.52 -7.64 32.26
CA GLY A 117 -9.94 -7.96 32.00
C GLY A 117 -10.83 -6.72 31.96
N GLU A 118 -12.14 -6.95 32.16
CA GLU A 118 -13.15 -5.90 32.17
C GLU A 118 -13.74 -5.77 33.58
N VAL A 119 -13.85 -4.53 34.06
CA VAL A 119 -14.40 -4.20 35.38
C VAL A 119 -15.63 -3.32 35.18
N GLU A 120 -16.73 -3.70 35.83
CA GLU A 120 -17.92 -2.86 35.91
C GLU A 120 -17.78 -1.85 37.06
N VAL A 121 -17.96 -0.57 36.73
CA VAL A 121 -17.96 0.54 37.69
C VAL A 121 -19.35 1.19 37.66
N PRO A 122 -20.19 0.98 38.69
CA PRO A 122 -21.48 1.65 38.81
C PRO A 122 -21.30 3.16 38.87
N ARG A 123 -22.12 3.91 38.13
CA ARG A 123 -22.00 5.37 38.04
C ARG A 123 -22.17 6.08 39.38
N GLU A 124 -23.04 5.57 40.23
CA GLU A 124 -23.24 6.09 41.60
C GLU A 124 -21.97 6.01 42.46
N LYS A 125 -21.04 5.11 42.12
CA LYS A 125 -19.76 4.96 42.80
C LYS A 125 -18.64 5.78 42.17
N ILE A 126 -18.87 6.46 41.05
CA ILE A 126 -17.83 7.26 40.37
C ILE A 126 -17.73 8.62 41.06
N ALA A 127 -16.60 8.87 41.70
CA ALA A 127 -16.27 10.19 42.25
C ALA A 127 -15.68 11.11 41.17
N ASN A 128 -14.84 10.57 40.28
CA ASN A 128 -14.21 11.30 39.20
C ASN A 128 -13.86 10.37 38.03
N LYS A 129 -13.86 10.89 36.80
CA LYS A 129 -13.28 10.23 35.63
C LYS A 129 -12.45 11.21 34.81
N VAL A 130 -11.24 10.81 34.43
CA VAL A 130 -10.32 11.65 33.65
C VAL A 130 -9.91 10.90 32.39
N ASP A 131 -10.23 11.48 31.23
CA ASP A 131 -9.69 11.05 29.95
C ASP A 131 -8.21 11.48 29.87
N THR A 132 -7.33 10.52 29.60
CA THR A 132 -5.89 10.78 29.47
C THR A 132 -5.49 11.16 28.05
N GLY A 133 -6.32 10.88 27.05
CA GLY A 133 -5.99 11.00 25.62
C GLY A 133 -4.87 10.05 25.16
N ARG A 134 -4.55 9.02 25.96
CA ARG A 134 -3.46 8.08 25.71
C ARG A 134 -3.98 6.68 25.40
N SER A 135 -3.17 5.94 24.66
CA SER A 135 -3.40 4.53 24.35
C SER A 135 -3.02 3.65 25.55
N LEU A 136 -3.71 2.51 25.67
CA LEU A 136 -3.34 1.43 26.58
C LEU A 136 -2.13 0.62 26.05
N MET A 137 -1.81 0.75 24.76
CA MET A 137 -0.68 0.06 24.15
C MET A 137 0.65 0.54 24.76
N PRO A 138 1.52 -0.39 25.20
CA PRO A 138 2.84 -0.03 25.73
C PRO A 138 3.70 0.70 24.69
N GLU A 139 4.57 1.59 25.16
CA GLU A 139 5.67 2.13 24.36
C GLU A 139 6.93 1.26 24.52
N GLY A 140 7.93 1.45 23.66
CA GLY A 140 9.24 0.79 23.78
C GLY A 140 9.48 -0.34 22.78
N PHE A 141 8.56 -0.57 21.83
CA PHE A 141 8.72 -1.59 20.78
C PHE A 141 9.89 -1.31 19.82
N GLU A 142 10.47 -0.11 19.83
CA GLU A 142 11.74 0.16 19.16
C GLU A 142 12.90 -0.72 19.64
N ALA A 143 12.79 -1.31 20.83
CA ALA A 143 13.75 -2.26 21.39
C ALA A 143 13.87 -3.55 20.55
N LEU A 144 12.87 -3.86 19.71
CA LEU A 144 12.95 -4.94 18.73
C LEU A 144 14.04 -4.71 17.67
N GLY A 145 14.53 -3.47 17.55
CA GLY A 145 15.49 -3.07 16.52
C GLY A 145 14.88 -3.08 15.11
N GLY A 146 15.63 -2.60 14.12
CA GLY A 146 15.13 -2.51 12.75
C GLY A 146 14.75 -3.87 12.18
N THR A 147 15.57 -4.90 12.43
CA THR A 147 15.32 -6.28 11.98
C THR A 147 14.07 -6.90 12.62
N GLY A 148 13.89 -6.78 13.95
CA GLY A 148 12.68 -7.31 14.60
C GLY A 148 11.41 -6.58 14.16
N LEU A 149 11.47 -5.26 13.99
CA LEU A 149 10.35 -4.47 13.48
C LEU A 149 10.02 -4.83 12.02
N ARG A 150 11.03 -5.03 11.18
CA ARG A 150 10.88 -5.47 9.79
C ARG A 150 10.15 -6.81 9.71
N ASP A 151 10.58 -7.78 10.51
CA ASP A 151 10.01 -9.12 10.51
C ASP A 151 8.58 -9.11 11.07
N LEU A 152 8.32 -8.35 12.13
CA LEU A 152 6.97 -8.16 12.68
C LEU A 152 6.02 -7.51 11.65
N VAL A 153 6.46 -6.43 10.98
CA VAL A 153 5.67 -5.80 9.91
C VAL A 153 5.46 -6.77 8.75
N ALA A 154 6.46 -7.56 8.38
CA ALA A 154 6.29 -8.61 7.38
C ALA A 154 5.23 -9.63 7.79
N TYR A 155 5.17 -10.05 9.06
CA TYR A 155 4.12 -10.95 9.54
C TYR A 155 2.72 -10.30 9.52
N LEU A 156 2.59 -9.06 9.99
CA LEU A 156 1.32 -8.31 9.93
C LEU A 156 0.82 -8.11 8.49
N ARG A 157 1.72 -8.18 7.50
CA ARG A 157 1.39 -8.09 6.07
C ARG A 157 1.27 -9.45 5.37
N SER A 158 1.78 -10.53 5.98
CA SER A 158 1.92 -11.88 5.38
C SER A 158 0.61 -12.66 5.20
N GLY A 159 -0.50 -12.19 5.76
CA GLY A 159 -1.63 -13.05 6.11
C GLY A 159 -2.83 -13.08 5.19
N GLU A 160 -3.14 -11.96 4.53
CA GLU A 160 -4.53 -11.74 4.09
C GLU A 160 -4.65 -11.11 2.72
N GLN A 161 -3.53 -10.83 2.08
CA GLN A 161 -3.56 -10.19 0.80
C GLN A 161 -3.32 -11.27 -0.25
N ARG A 162 -4.40 -11.96 -0.69
CA ARG A 162 -4.37 -12.60 -2.01
C ARG A 162 -3.81 -11.61 -3.03
N PHE A 163 -4.07 -10.32 -2.83
CA PHE A 163 -3.64 -9.21 -3.67
C PHE A 163 -2.76 -8.20 -2.93
N HIS A 164 -1.58 -7.93 -3.44
CA HIS A 164 -0.62 -6.98 -2.90
C HIS A 164 -0.43 -5.81 -3.87
N SER A 165 -1.07 -4.68 -3.59
CA SER A 165 -0.86 -3.47 -4.37
C SER A 165 0.53 -2.89 -4.11
N LEU A 166 1.24 -2.56 -5.19
CA LEU A 166 2.57 -1.99 -5.11
C LEU A 166 2.50 -0.47 -4.97
N SER A 167 3.25 0.09 -4.03
CA SER A 167 3.51 1.52 -3.98
C SER A 167 4.65 1.87 -4.91
N PHE A 168 4.45 2.84 -5.80
CA PHE A 168 5.51 3.29 -6.69
C PHE A 168 6.58 4.09 -5.95
N GLY A 169 6.24 4.82 -4.88
CA GLY A 169 7.22 5.61 -4.12
C GLY A 169 8.15 6.43 -5.04
N LYS A 170 9.46 6.17 -4.96
CA LYS A 170 10.47 6.85 -5.80
C LYS A 170 10.42 6.46 -7.30
N ALA A 171 9.76 5.36 -7.65
CA ALA A 171 9.57 4.94 -9.03
C ALA A 171 8.51 5.78 -9.77
N ALA A 172 7.60 6.47 -9.05
CA ALA A 172 6.65 7.36 -9.69
C ALA A 172 7.39 8.53 -10.38
N THR A 173 7.05 8.79 -11.64
CA THR A 173 7.80 9.75 -12.47
C THR A 173 7.02 11.02 -12.75
N ALA A 174 5.68 10.97 -12.75
CA ALA A 174 4.82 12.07 -13.12
C ALA A 174 3.56 12.21 -12.23
N ASP A 175 2.98 13.41 -12.26
CA ASP A 175 1.66 13.74 -11.72
C ASP A 175 0.58 13.41 -12.77
N GLY A 176 -0.18 12.33 -12.56
CA GLY A 176 -1.23 11.90 -13.49
C GLY A 176 -2.42 12.86 -13.61
N SER A 177 -2.57 13.84 -12.72
CA SER A 177 -3.62 14.85 -12.80
C SER A 177 -3.33 15.96 -13.82
N ARG A 178 -2.09 16.03 -14.31
CA ARG A 178 -1.58 17.04 -15.24
C ARG A 178 -1.23 16.43 -16.60
N GLY A 179 -0.89 17.27 -17.58
CA GLY A 179 -0.34 16.78 -18.86
C GLY A 179 1.00 16.08 -18.63
N VAL A 180 1.16 14.88 -19.18
CA VAL A 180 2.33 14.02 -18.89
C VAL A 180 3.21 13.69 -20.10
N TYR A 181 2.77 14.02 -21.32
CA TYR A 181 3.49 13.70 -22.55
C TYR A 181 4.07 14.95 -23.24
N MET A 182 3.23 15.92 -23.59
CA MET A 182 3.62 17.18 -24.23
C MET A 182 4.15 18.20 -23.23
N ALA A 183 3.31 18.64 -22.29
CA ALA A 183 3.66 19.62 -21.28
C ALA A 183 2.66 19.60 -20.10
N ALA A 184 3.11 20.03 -18.92
CA ALA A 184 2.36 19.91 -17.67
C ALA A 184 1.11 20.80 -17.56
N ASP A 185 0.96 21.77 -18.44
CA ASP A 185 -0.18 22.71 -18.53
C ASP A 185 -1.14 22.37 -19.69
N VAL A 186 -0.85 21.35 -20.50
CA VAL A 186 -1.73 20.87 -21.57
C VAL A 186 -2.75 19.90 -20.97
N SER A 187 -3.93 20.41 -20.62
CA SER A 187 -4.97 19.62 -19.93
C SER A 187 -5.50 18.42 -20.74
N GLY A 188 -5.47 18.49 -22.07
CA GLY A 188 -5.88 17.40 -22.95
C GLY A 188 -4.94 16.19 -22.97
N ASP A 189 -3.72 16.37 -22.45
CA ASP A 189 -2.61 15.43 -22.46
C ASP A 189 -2.45 14.66 -21.13
N ARG A 190 -3.40 14.85 -20.21
CA ARG A 190 -3.47 14.11 -18.95
C ARG A 190 -4.08 12.73 -19.16
N VAL A 191 -3.83 11.81 -18.24
CA VAL A 191 -4.64 10.59 -18.12
C VAL A 191 -5.41 10.69 -16.82
N GLY A 192 -6.64 11.20 -16.92
CA GLY A 192 -7.41 11.59 -15.75
C GLY A 192 -7.94 10.38 -15.01
N ILE A 193 -7.57 10.23 -13.73
CA ILE A 193 -8.08 9.18 -12.83
C ILE A 193 -9.25 9.75 -12.05
N ARG A 194 -10.42 9.11 -12.18
CA ARG A 194 -11.69 9.56 -11.58
C ARG A 194 -11.68 9.52 -10.05
N LYS A 195 -10.99 8.54 -9.47
CA LYS A 195 -10.96 8.29 -8.02
C LYS A 195 -9.60 7.74 -7.60
N TYR A 196 -9.01 8.36 -6.57
CA TYR A 196 -7.79 7.90 -5.91
C TYR A 196 -8.11 7.07 -4.65
N GLY A 197 -7.11 6.39 -4.11
CA GLY A 197 -7.24 5.44 -3.02
C GLY A 197 -7.41 4.00 -3.51
N LEU A 198 -7.98 3.16 -2.66
CA LEU A 198 -8.29 1.78 -3.00
C LEU A 198 -9.46 1.73 -3.99
N VAL A 199 -9.22 1.17 -5.16
CA VAL A 199 -10.23 0.90 -6.19
C VAL A 199 -10.22 -0.57 -6.54
N GLU A 200 -11.36 -1.11 -6.94
CA GLU A 200 -11.46 -2.47 -7.44
C GLU A 200 -11.70 -2.44 -8.95
N GLU A 201 -10.94 -3.25 -9.70
CA GLU A 201 -11.15 -3.48 -11.12
C GLU A 201 -11.15 -4.99 -11.38
N ARG A 202 -12.27 -5.52 -11.91
CA ARG A 202 -12.45 -6.96 -12.19
C ARG A 202 -12.15 -7.88 -10.99
N GLY A 203 -12.55 -7.46 -9.79
CA GLY A 203 -12.30 -8.19 -8.54
C GLY A 203 -10.86 -8.08 -8.01
N ILE A 204 -10.04 -7.21 -8.61
CA ILE A 204 -8.65 -6.98 -8.23
C ILE A 204 -8.53 -5.59 -7.56
N PRO A 205 -8.05 -5.50 -6.31
CA PRO A 205 -7.80 -4.22 -5.68
C PRO A 205 -6.56 -3.57 -6.27
N PHE A 206 -6.62 -2.26 -6.50
CA PHE A 206 -5.50 -1.41 -6.89
C PHE A 206 -5.44 -0.19 -5.99
N GLN A 207 -4.25 0.17 -5.56
CA GLN A 207 -4.01 1.42 -4.87
C GLN A 207 -3.63 2.50 -5.88
N LEU A 208 -4.54 3.43 -6.16
CA LEU A 208 -4.27 4.62 -6.98
C LEU A 208 -3.82 5.77 -6.08
N VAL A 209 -2.62 6.30 -6.33
CA VAL A 209 -2.03 7.35 -5.49
C VAL A 209 -2.57 8.71 -5.89
N ASP A 210 -2.99 9.52 -4.91
CA ASP A 210 -3.41 10.89 -5.15
C ASP A 210 -2.18 11.82 -5.29
N PRO A 211 -1.95 12.41 -6.49
CA PRO A 211 -0.82 13.31 -6.68
C PRO A 211 -0.91 14.60 -5.85
N ALA A 212 -2.09 15.00 -5.36
CA ALA A 212 -2.21 16.12 -4.44
C ALA A 212 -1.49 15.86 -3.10
N ILE A 213 -1.30 14.59 -2.74
CA ILE A 213 -0.61 14.16 -1.52
C ILE A 213 0.85 13.81 -1.81
N SER A 214 1.10 13.02 -2.87
CA SER A 214 2.44 12.47 -3.15
C SER A 214 3.29 13.31 -4.11
N GLY A 215 2.70 14.29 -4.79
CA GLY A 215 3.30 15.04 -5.90
C GLY A 215 3.43 14.24 -7.21
N LYS A 216 3.72 12.94 -7.14
CA LYS A 216 3.77 12.02 -8.29
C LYS A 216 2.94 10.77 -8.02
N SER A 217 2.18 10.32 -9.01
CA SER A 217 1.20 9.24 -8.85
C SER A 217 1.34 8.11 -9.86
N VAL A 218 1.97 8.35 -11.02
CA VAL A 218 2.05 7.38 -12.11
C VAL A 218 3.49 7.20 -12.60
N ILE A 219 3.73 6.10 -13.31
CA ILE A 219 4.99 5.84 -14.03
C ILE A 219 4.76 6.17 -15.49
N VAL A 220 5.32 7.28 -15.95
CA VAL A 220 5.53 7.58 -17.37
C VAL A 220 7.02 7.37 -17.68
N LEU A 221 7.30 6.60 -18.73
CA LEU A 221 8.68 6.34 -19.16
C LEU A 221 9.03 7.13 -20.42
N LYS A 222 10.33 7.23 -20.69
CA LYS A 222 10.85 7.94 -21.85
C LYS A 222 10.21 7.46 -23.15
N GLY A 223 9.74 8.42 -23.93
CA GLY A 223 9.26 8.27 -25.29
C GLY A 223 8.78 9.63 -25.79
N GLY A 224 8.35 9.70 -27.03
CA GLY A 224 7.76 10.91 -27.59
C GLY A 224 7.94 11.02 -29.10
N ALA A 225 6.86 11.31 -29.81
CA ALA A 225 6.89 11.52 -31.25
C ALA A 225 7.47 12.90 -31.64
N ARG A 226 7.58 13.82 -30.68
CA ARG A 226 8.10 15.18 -30.87
C ARG A 226 9.33 15.41 -30.00
N GLY A 227 10.32 16.14 -30.51
CA GLY A 227 11.56 16.42 -29.78
C GLY A 227 11.40 17.31 -28.55
N ASP A 228 10.33 18.12 -28.49
CA ASP A 228 10.01 19.03 -27.39
C ASP A 228 9.04 18.44 -26.35
N ALA A 229 8.64 17.17 -26.50
CA ALA A 229 7.73 16.51 -25.57
C ALA A 229 8.35 16.36 -24.16
N LEU A 230 7.60 16.72 -23.12
CA LEU A 230 7.94 16.47 -21.71
C LEU A 230 8.30 14.99 -21.44
N SER A 231 7.63 14.04 -22.09
CA SER A 231 7.92 12.61 -21.93
C SER A 231 9.35 12.24 -22.34
N ASN A 232 10.03 13.03 -23.18
CA ASN A 232 11.44 12.80 -23.51
C ASN A 232 12.37 12.98 -22.31
N THR A 233 11.94 13.73 -21.27
CA THR A 233 12.74 13.94 -20.05
C THR A 233 12.51 12.86 -19.00
N MET A 234 11.51 12.00 -19.18
CA MET A 234 11.20 10.91 -18.25
C MET A 234 12.31 9.85 -18.26
N PRO A 235 12.50 9.10 -17.16
CA PRO A 235 13.50 8.05 -17.12
C PRO A 235 13.13 6.92 -18.09
N MET A 236 14.15 6.28 -18.67
CA MET A 236 13.94 5.09 -19.50
C MET A 236 13.58 3.85 -18.68
N ARG A 237 13.96 3.82 -17.40
CA ARG A 237 13.90 2.68 -16.50
C ARG A 237 13.56 3.13 -15.09
N VAL A 238 12.69 2.38 -14.42
CA VAL A 238 12.40 2.51 -12.98
C VAL A 238 12.47 1.15 -12.32
N GLU A 239 12.74 1.13 -11.02
CA GLU A 239 12.79 -0.10 -10.22
C GLU A 239 11.84 0.03 -9.02
N ILE A 240 11.05 -1.01 -8.79
CA ILE A 240 10.09 -1.11 -7.70
C ILE A 240 10.52 -2.29 -6.82
N PRO A 241 10.97 -2.06 -5.57
CA PRO A 241 11.23 -3.15 -4.64
C PRO A 241 9.93 -3.86 -4.26
N VAL A 242 9.94 -5.18 -4.17
CA VAL A 242 8.74 -5.98 -3.86
C VAL A 242 8.94 -6.81 -2.60
N ASN A 243 9.89 -7.75 -2.66
CA ASN A 243 10.11 -8.80 -1.67
C ASN A 243 8.88 -9.62 -1.29
N GLN A 244 8.26 -10.23 -2.30
CA GLN A 244 7.14 -11.12 -2.07
C GLN A 244 6.98 -12.12 -3.21
N ALA A 245 6.54 -13.34 -2.88
CA ALA A 245 6.16 -14.32 -3.88
C ALA A 245 4.78 -13.97 -4.46
N ALA A 246 4.67 -14.01 -5.78
CA ALA A 246 3.43 -13.76 -6.50
C ALA A 246 3.38 -14.67 -7.72
N GLY A 247 2.20 -15.19 -8.03
CA GLY A 247 1.97 -16.02 -9.21
C GLY A 247 1.29 -15.28 -10.36
N ARG A 248 0.81 -14.05 -10.13
CA ARG A 248 0.26 -13.20 -11.20
C ARG A 248 0.50 -11.74 -10.93
N LEU A 249 0.77 -11.00 -12.00
CA LEU A 249 0.86 -9.55 -12.02
C LEU A 249 -0.39 -8.98 -12.68
N HIS A 250 -1.04 -8.02 -12.03
CA HIS A 250 -2.12 -7.21 -12.58
C HIS A 250 -1.64 -5.77 -12.73
N LEU A 251 -2.03 -5.12 -13.83
CA LEU A 251 -1.56 -3.77 -14.19
C LEU A 251 -2.71 -2.89 -14.63
N LEU A 252 -2.73 -1.66 -14.12
CA LEU A 252 -3.54 -0.56 -14.63
C LEU A 252 -2.65 0.46 -15.35
N GLY A 253 -3.20 1.03 -16.41
CA GLY A 253 -2.60 2.17 -17.11
C GLY A 253 -2.00 1.84 -18.46
N ALA A 254 -2.10 0.61 -18.99
CA ALA A 254 -1.51 0.13 -20.26
C ALA A 254 -1.87 0.98 -21.51
N VAL A 255 -1.37 2.21 -21.53
CA VAL A 255 -1.63 3.26 -22.51
C VAL A 255 -0.35 4.04 -22.78
N ALA A 256 -0.34 4.81 -23.85
CA ALA A 256 0.77 5.67 -24.20
C ALA A 256 0.31 7.01 -24.80
N GLY A 257 1.14 8.04 -24.68
CA GLY A 257 1.07 9.20 -25.56
C GLY A 257 1.59 8.80 -26.94
N TRP A 258 0.87 9.15 -28.01
CA TRP A 258 1.14 8.68 -29.39
C TRP A 258 1.15 7.16 -29.51
N GLY A 259 0.33 6.47 -28.72
CA GLY A 259 0.15 5.03 -28.86
C GLY A 259 -0.62 4.66 -30.12
N PHE A 260 -0.93 3.39 -30.29
CA PHE A 260 -1.80 2.94 -31.37
C PHE A 260 -3.20 3.60 -31.26
N PRO A 261 -3.75 4.19 -32.35
CA PRO A 261 -3.31 4.07 -33.74
C PRO A 261 -2.47 5.24 -34.25
N ALA A 262 -2.09 6.21 -33.40
CA ALA A 262 -1.26 7.35 -33.81
C ALA A 262 0.11 6.88 -34.32
N VAL A 263 0.71 5.90 -33.63
CA VAL A 263 1.81 5.08 -34.14
C VAL A 263 1.25 3.69 -34.45
N VAL A 264 1.27 3.31 -35.72
CA VAL A 264 0.60 2.09 -36.22
C VAL A 264 1.45 0.84 -36.04
N GLU A 265 2.76 1.01 -35.90
CA GLU A 265 3.72 -0.06 -35.78
C GLU A 265 3.54 -0.81 -34.46
N ARG A 266 3.44 -2.15 -34.56
CA ARG A 266 3.33 -3.06 -33.41
C ARG A 266 4.70 -3.43 -32.89
N ILE A 267 5.33 -2.48 -32.21
CA ILE A 267 6.68 -2.63 -31.65
C ILE A 267 6.65 -2.93 -30.15
N PRO A 268 7.62 -3.69 -29.61
CA PRO A 268 7.88 -3.77 -28.18
C PRO A 268 8.04 -2.36 -27.60
N LEU A 269 7.24 -2.04 -26.58
CA LEU A 269 7.18 -0.70 -26.02
C LEU A 269 7.61 -0.67 -24.55
N VAL A 270 7.11 -1.62 -23.75
CA VAL A 270 7.46 -1.75 -22.33
C VAL A 270 8.04 -3.14 -22.09
N LYS A 271 9.14 -3.21 -21.34
CA LYS A 271 9.68 -4.45 -20.78
C LYS A 271 9.54 -4.39 -19.27
N ILE A 272 8.84 -5.38 -18.71
CA ILE A 272 8.68 -5.59 -17.28
C ILE A 272 9.53 -6.81 -16.93
N GLU A 273 10.65 -6.59 -16.28
CA GLU A 273 11.55 -7.65 -15.80
C GLU A 273 11.25 -7.91 -14.32
N ILE A 274 10.88 -9.16 -14.01
CA ILE A 274 10.64 -9.64 -12.66
C ILE A 274 11.93 -10.32 -12.19
N VAL A 275 12.62 -9.73 -11.22
CA VAL A 275 13.86 -10.29 -10.66
C VAL A 275 13.52 -10.97 -9.35
N HIS A 276 13.90 -12.23 -9.22
CA HIS A 276 13.67 -13.03 -8.02
C HIS A 276 14.88 -13.04 -7.09
N ASN A 277 14.64 -13.26 -5.80
CA ASN A 277 15.70 -13.33 -4.78
C ASN A 277 16.68 -14.50 -5.00
N ASP A 278 16.34 -15.49 -5.84
CA ASP A 278 17.23 -16.60 -6.23
C ASP A 278 18.20 -16.22 -7.36
N GLY A 279 18.19 -14.96 -7.81
CA GLY A 279 19.05 -14.43 -8.86
C GLY A 279 18.53 -14.68 -10.28
N THR A 280 17.38 -15.34 -10.45
CA THR A 280 16.75 -15.51 -11.75
C THR A 280 15.84 -14.34 -12.11
N SER A 281 15.54 -14.19 -13.40
CA SER A 281 14.54 -13.22 -13.85
C SER A 281 13.68 -13.76 -14.98
N GLU A 282 12.46 -13.26 -15.06
CA GLU A 282 11.53 -13.46 -16.17
C GLU A 282 11.14 -12.10 -16.78
N MET A 283 10.79 -12.09 -18.07
CA MET A 283 10.52 -10.86 -18.81
C MET A 283 9.16 -10.88 -19.49
N ILE A 284 8.34 -9.90 -19.16
CA ILE A 284 7.07 -9.60 -19.83
C ILE A 284 7.31 -8.43 -20.80
N VAL A 285 6.91 -8.61 -22.06
CA VAL A 285 6.98 -7.56 -23.09
C VAL A 285 5.57 -7.10 -23.44
N LEU A 286 5.32 -5.80 -23.35
CA LEU A 286 4.09 -5.17 -23.81
C LEU A 286 4.35 -4.44 -25.12
N THR A 287 3.50 -4.70 -26.10
CA THR A 287 3.63 -4.22 -27.47
C THR A 287 2.58 -3.15 -27.78
N ASN A 288 3.01 -2.09 -28.47
CA ASN A 288 2.10 -1.05 -28.98
C ASN A 288 1.07 -1.67 -29.93
N GLY A 289 -0.21 -1.33 -29.79
CA GLY A 289 -1.30 -1.87 -30.62
C GLY A 289 -1.68 -3.32 -30.30
N VAL A 290 -1.08 -3.94 -29.28
CA VAL A 290 -1.48 -5.27 -28.76
C VAL A 290 -1.95 -5.13 -27.32
N GLU A 291 -1.07 -4.78 -26.39
CA GLU A 291 -1.43 -4.49 -24.99
C GLU A 291 -1.64 -3.00 -24.74
N ILE A 292 -0.92 -2.15 -25.48
CA ILE A 292 -0.89 -0.70 -25.23
C ILE A 292 -1.65 0.03 -26.34
N ALA A 293 -2.55 0.92 -25.96
CA ALA A 293 -3.26 1.83 -26.87
C ALA A 293 -2.91 3.28 -26.57
N ASP A 294 -3.22 4.19 -27.50
CA ASP A 294 -3.12 5.62 -27.22
C ASP A 294 -4.07 6.04 -26.10
N HIS A 295 -3.60 6.92 -25.21
CA HIS A 295 -4.34 7.33 -24.02
C HIS A 295 -5.63 8.11 -24.29
N VAL A 296 -5.81 8.74 -25.46
CA VAL A 296 -7.03 9.50 -25.82
C VAL A 296 -7.79 8.87 -26.99
N ALA A 297 -7.18 7.98 -27.77
CA ALA A 297 -7.85 7.37 -28.90
C ALA A 297 -9.02 6.44 -28.50
N GLY A 298 -10.07 6.44 -29.31
CA GLY A 298 -11.24 5.57 -29.17
C GLY A 298 -11.03 4.09 -29.56
N VAL A 299 -9.79 3.63 -29.72
CA VAL A 299 -9.48 2.27 -30.19
C VAL A 299 -9.35 1.25 -29.06
N ASP A 300 -9.56 0.00 -29.41
CA ASP A 300 -9.35 -1.14 -28.53
C ASP A 300 -8.21 -2.03 -29.03
N VAL A 301 -7.53 -2.70 -28.12
CA VAL A 301 -6.39 -3.60 -28.41
C VAL A 301 -6.57 -4.90 -27.62
N ALA A 302 -6.22 -6.03 -28.22
CA ALA A 302 -6.65 -7.36 -27.73
C ALA A 302 -5.98 -7.84 -26.43
N GLY A 303 -4.80 -7.30 -26.08
CA GLY A 303 -3.99 -7.74 -24.94
C GLY A 303 -4.24 -6.96 -23.64
N SER A 304 -5.22 -6.06 -23.63
CA SER A 304 -5.66 -5.31 -22.44
C SER A 304 -7.14 -4.91 -22.60
N ALA A 305 -7.80 -4.51 -21.52
CA ALA A 305 -9.21 -4.12 -21.54
C ALA A 305 -9.40 -2.70 -20.99
N ARG A 306 -10.38 -1.96 -21.52
CA ARG A 306 -10.73 -0.64 -20.97
C ARG A 306 -11.31 -0.76 -19.56
N THR A 307 -11.08 0.27 -18.75
CA THR A 307 -11.68 0.41 -17.41
C THR A 307 -12.59 1.65 -17.35
N ALA A 308 -13.44 1.71 -16.32
CA ALA A 308 -14.26 2.89 -16.03
C ALA A 308 -13.54 3.92 -15.12
N LEU A 309 -12.26 3.68 -14.82
CA LEU A 309 -11.48 4.45 -13.84
C LEU A 309 -11.01 5.81 -14.39
N ALA A 310 -11.09 6.02 -15.69
CA ALA A 310 -10.70 7.29 -16.31
C ALA A 310 -11.84 8.33 -16.28
N ASP A 311 -11.50 9.59 -16.03
CA ASP A 311 -12.37 10.74 -16.28
C ASP A 311 -12.01 11.51 -17.56
N HIS A 312 -10.80 11.28 -18.08
CA HIS A 312 -10.32 11.81 -19.36
C HIS A 312 -9.33 10.81 -19.98
N GLY A 313 -9.47 10.58 -21.28
CA GLY A 313 -8.73 9.54 -21.98
C GLY A 313 -9.19 8.13 -21.58
N GLN A 314 -8.24 7.20 -21.47
CA GLN A 314 -8.48 5.84 -21.02
C GLN A 314 -7.39 5.33 -20.08
N VAL A 315 -7.78 4.43 -19.19
CA VAL A 315 -6.90 3.56 -18.40
C VAL A 315 -7.26 2.14 -18.79
N ARG A 316 -6.24 1.29 -18.97
CA ARG A 316 -6.43 -0.09 -19.43
C ARG A 316 -5.86 -1.08 -18.43
N TYR A 317 -6.57 -2.20 -18.28
CA TYR A 317 -6.27 -3.30 -17.40
C TYR A 317 -5.65 -4.47 -18.17
N LEU A 318 -4.62 -5.09 -17.62
CA LEU A 318 -4.09 -6.38 -18.09
C LEU A 318 -3.57 -7.23 -16.93
N TRP A 319 -3.36 -8.52 -17.18
CA TRP A 319 -2.71 -9.43 -16.24
C TRP A 319 -1.78 -10.43 -16.93
N ARG A 320 -0.76 -10.90 -16.23
CA ARG A 320 0.16 -11.95 -16.67
C ARG A 320 0.48 -12.90 -15.52
N ASP A 321 0.36 -14.21 -15.75
CA ASP A 321 0.88 -15.21 -14.81
C ASP A 321 2.41 -15.15 -14.80
N LEU A 322 2.99 -15.42 -13.63
CA LEU A 322 4.43 -15.43 -13.38
C LEU A 322 4.93 -16.87 -13.32
N GLU A 323 6.12 -17.10 -13.85
CA GLU A 323 6.70 -18.45 -13.98
C GLU A 323 7.05 -19.07 -12.62
N LYS A 324 7.34 -18.24 -11.61
CA LYS A 324 7.82 -18.68 -10.29
C LYS A 324 6.93 -18.19 -9.13
N PRO A 325 5.72 -18.73 -8.98
CA PRO A 325 4.72 -18.24 -8.02
C PRO A 325 5.13 -18.33 -6.54
N THR A 326 6.12 -19.17 -6.22
CA THR A 326 6.59 -19.43 -4.85
C THR A 326 7.93 -18.78 -4.54
N VAL A 327 8.66 -18.27 -5.54
CA VAL A 327 9.98 -17.64 -5.34
C VAL A 327 9.77 -16.14 -5.13
N PRO A 328 10.21 -15.56 -4.00
CA PRO A 328 10.04 -14.13 -3.75
C PRO A 328 10.67 -13.27 -4.85
N ILE A 329 9.91 -12.29 -5.33
CA ILE A 329 10.35 -11.26 -6.25
C ILE A 329 11.17 -10.24 -5.47
N GLU A 330 12.44 -10.06 -5.81
CA GLU A 330 13.31 -9.01 -5.25
C GLU A 330 12.77 -7.64 -5.66
N LYS A 331 12.61 -7.45 -6.96
CA LYS A 331 12.22 -6.19 -7.57
C LYS A 331 11.60 -6.38 -8.94
N ILE A 332 10.80 -5.40 -9.33
CA ILE A 332 10.25 -5.27 -10.68
C ILE A 332 10.92 -4.09 -11.35
N ILE A 333 11.48 -4.33 -12.51
CA ILE A 333 12.10 -3.33 -13.36
C ILE A 333 11.17 -3.06 -14.52
N ILE A 334 10.83 -1.79 -14.73
CA ILE A 334 10.00 -1.38 -15.86
C ILE A 334 10.84 -0.47 -16.73
N SER A 335 10.96 -0.81 -18.01
CA SER A 335 11.72 -0.04 -18.98
C SER A 335 10.97 0.18 -20.28
N SER A 336 11.27 1.30 -20.91
CA SER A 336 10.75 1.67 -22.23
C SER A 336 11.79 1.38 -23.31
N THR A 337 11.33 1.21 -24.55
CA THR A 337 12.22 1.16 -25.72
C THR A 337 12.63 2.55 -26.24
N ALA A 338 12.21 3.63 -25.56
CA ALA A 338 12.41 5.03 -25.97
C ALA A 338 12.02 5.30 -27.43
N SER A 339 10.94 4.65 -27.87
CA SER A 339 10.33 4.86 -29.19
C SER A 339 9.35 6.05 -29.17
N ALA A 340 8.71 6.33 -30.31
CA ALA A 340 7.78 7.44 -30.42
C ALA A 340 6.61 7.39 -29.40
N PRO A 341 5.99 6.23 -29.11
CA PRO A 341 5.01 6.16 -28.04
C PRO A 341 5.67 6.30 -26.65
N ALA A 342 5.08 7.11 -25.78
CA ALA A 342 5.53 7.26 -24.39
C ALA A 342 4.57 6.49 -23.45
N PRO A 343 4.98 5.36 -22.85
CA PRO A 343 4.07 4.52 -22.09
C PRO A 343 3.82 5.05 -20.68
N MET A 344 2.62 4.79 -20.15
CA MET A 344 2.21 5.10 -18.80
C MET A 344 1.72 3.83 -18.07
N ILE A 345 1.94 3.77 -16.75
CA ILE A 345 1.41 2.75 -15.84
C ILE A 345 0.91 3.47 -14.59
N ALA A 346 -0.33 3.17 -14.20
CA ALA A 346 -1.04 3.84 -13.11
C ALA A 346 -0.97 3.07 -11.78
N ALA A 347 -1.02 1.74 -11.81
CA ALA A 347 -0.87 0.90 -10.63
C ALA A 347 -0.51 -0.54 -11.01
N ILE A 348 0.09 -1.26 -10.06
CA ILE A 348 0.38 -2.69 -10.17
C ILE A 348 -0.12 -3.37 -8.89
N THR A 349 -0.76 -4.53 -9.04
CA THR A 349 -1.14 -5.41 -7.94
C THR A 349 -0.63 -6.81 -8.23
N LEU A 350 0.02 -7.43 -7.27
CA LEU A 350 0.50 -8.80 -7.35
C LEU A 350 -0.51 -9.74 -6.70
N GLU A 351 -0.79 -10.87 -7.33
CA GLU A 351 -1.65 -11.92 -6.78
C GLU A 351 -0.81 -13.12 -6.35
N SER A 352 -0.98 -13.54 -5.10
CA SER A 352 -0.33 -14.73 -4.55
C SER A 352 -1.13 -16.00 -4.91
N PRO A 353 -0.44 -17.14 -5.10
CA PRO A 353 -1.13 -18.42 -5.25
C PRO A 353 -1.92 -18.78 -4.00
N ALA A 354 -2.92 -19.65 -4.15
CA ALA A 354 -3.61 -20.26 -3.04
C ALA A 354 -2.64 -21.14 -2.21
N LYS A 355 -3.08 -21.55 -1.02
CA LYS A 355 -2.25 -22.36 -0.10
C LYS A 355 -1.81 -23.70 -0.70
N ASP A 356 -2.55 -24.24 -1.66
CA ASP A 356 -2.23 -25.47 -2.39
C ASP A 356 -1.26 -25.23 -3.57
N GLY A 357 -0.79 -23.99 -3.74
CA GLY A 357 0.11 -23.58 -4.82
C GLY A 357 -0.60 -23.29 -6.15
N SER A 358 -1.92 -23.51 -6.23
CA SER A 358 -2.68 -23.21 -7.45
C SER A 358 -2.95 -21.72 -7.58
N MET A 359 -2.97 -21.21 -8.81
CA MET A 359 -3.44 -19.85 -9.07
C MET A 359 -4.96 -19.82 -9.12
N PRO A 360 -5.60 -18.85 -8.43
CA PRO A 360 -7.02 -18.59 -8.63
C PRO A 360 -7.35 -18.30 -10.11
N PRO A 361 -8.59 -18.55 -10.56
CA PRO A 361 -9.01 -18.25 -11.93
C PRO A 361 -8.69 -16.81 -12.31
N ALA A 362 -8.05 -16.64 -13.46
CA ALA A 362 -7.72 -15.33 -13.98
C ALA A 362 -8.98 -14.59 -14.46
N PRO A 363 -9.00 -13.25 -14.42
CA PRO A 363 -10.07 -12.47 -15.05
C PRO A 363 -10.17 -12.77 -16.55
N SER A 364 -11.40 -12.83 -17.07
CA SER A 364 -11.68 -13.21 -18.46
C SER A 364 -11.17 -12.21 -19.51
N GLU A 365 -10.81 -11.00 -19.09
CA GLU A 365 -10.33 -9.92 -19.94
C GLU A 365 -8.93 -9.45 -19.52
N GLY A 366 -8.20 -8.83 -20.44
CA GLY A 366 -6.85 -8.31 -20.18
C GLY A 366 -5.76 -9.37 -20.08
N GLY A 367 -6.09 -10.62 -20.40
CA GLY A 367 -5.12 -11.71 -20.49
C GLY A 367 -4.13 -11.54 -21.65
N PRO A 368 -3.15 -12.45 -21.77
CA PRO A 368 -2.23 -12.46 -22.90
C PRO A 368 -2.99 -12.61 -24.22
N SER A 369 -2.66 -11.78 -25.21
CA SER A 369 -3.16 -12.00 -26.57
C SER A 369 -2.62 -13.35 -27.05
N ALA A 370 -3.51 -14.22 -27.54
CA ALA A 370 -3.06 -15.40 -28.29
C ALA A 370 -2.16 -14.91 -29.43
N SER A 371 -0.92 -15.39 -29.49
CA SER A 371 -0.04 -15.11 -30.62
C SER A 371 -0.74 -15.58 -31.88
N LYS A 372 -0.88 -14.69 -32.87
CA LYS A 372 -1.21 -15.05 -34.24
C LYS A 372 0.03 -14.86 -35.09
#